data_AF-A0AA38XG48-F1
#
_entry.id   AF-A0AA38XG48-F1
#
_cell.length_a   1.000
_cell.length_b   1.000
_cell.length_c   1.000
_cell.angle_alpha   90.00
_cell.angle_beta   90.00
_cell.angle_gamma   90.00
#
_symmetry.space_group_name_H-M   'P 1'
#
loop_
_entity.id
_entity.type
_entity.pdbx_description
1 polymer ?
#
loop_
_entity_poly.entity_id
_entity_poly.type
_entity_poly.pdbx_seq_one_letter_code
_entity_poly.pdbx_strand_id
1 'polypeptide(L)'
;MSASSALLSIPLRLLDDRYGPGNVDEAEDTLLEIVQAVMGVQATCSFDFDTRHANPWFHQLLLEPRVAGKPATPEQLQAMVARLVAIGLG
;
A
#
# COMPACT_ATOMS: atom_id res chain seq x y z
N MET A 1 -11.01 -2.46 21.36
CA MET A 1 -10.77 -2.16 19.93
C MET A 1 -9.32 -1.74 19.80
N SER A 2 -8.43 -2.69 19.51
CA SER A 2 -7.00 -2.41 19.41
C SER A 2 -6.42 -3.25 18.28
N ALA A 3 -6.15 -2.57 17.18
CA ALA A 3 -5.10 -2.88 16.22
C ALA A 3 -4.92 -1.58 15.46
N SER A 4 -3.90 -0.79 15.82
CA SER A 4 -3.31 0.08 14.82
C SER A 4 -2.66 -0.89 13.83
N SER A 5 -3.44 -1.39 12.87
CA SER A 5 -2.93 -2.31 11.86
C SER A 5 -1.77 -1.64 11.13
N ALA A 6 -0.73 -2.41 10.84
CA ALA A 6 0.43 -1.98 10.07
C ALA A 6 0.00 -1.71 8.62
N LEU A 7 -0.67 -0.58 8.41
CA LEU A 7 -1.29 -0.19 7.15
C LEU A 7 -0.50 0.93 6.50
N LEU A 8 -0.29 0.80 5.20
CA LEU A 8 0.13 1.89 4.34
C LEU A 8 -1.11 2.45 3.65
N SER A 9 -1.34 3.75 3.80
CA SER A 9 -2.44 4.45 3.16
C SER A 9 -1.93 5.15 1.90
N ILE A 10 -2.45 4.75 0.74
CA ILE A 10 -2.05 5.31 -0.57
C ILE A 10 -3.28 5.97 -1.18
N PRO A 11 -3.28 7.29 -1.44
CA PRO A 11 -4.39 7.96 -2.10
C PRO A 11 -4.67 7.37 -3.50
N LEU A 12 -5.92 6.99 -3.78
CA LEU A 12 -6.27 6.36 -5.07
C LEU A 12 -5.94 7.23 -6.27
N ARG A 13 -6.12 8.55 -6.13
CA ARG A 13 -5.74 9.52 -7.17
C ARG A 13 -4.28 9.40 -7.60
N LEU A 14 -3.36 9.06 -6.69
CA LEU A 14 -1.93 8.93 -7.03
C LEU A 14 -1.67 7.66 -7.83
N LEU A 15 -2.44 6.61 -7.59
CA LEU A 15 -2.40 5.38 -8.40
C LEU A 15 -2.92 5.66 -9.81
N ASP A 16 -4.07 6.34 -9.93
CA ASP A 16 -4.64 6.74 -11.22
C ASP A 16 -3.71 7.68 -12.00
N ASP A 17 -3.09 8.66 -11.32
CA ASP A 17 -2.11 9.58 -11.94
C ASP A 17 -0.86 8.85 -12.43
N ARG A 18 -0.41 7.80 -11.71
CA ARG A 18 0.85 7.12 -11.98
C ARG A 18 0.74 6.03 -13.05
N TYR A 19 -0.33 5.24 -12.99
CA TYR A 19 -0.53 4.05 -13.83
C TYR A 19 -1.65 4.23 -14.86
N GLY A 20 -2.48 5.26 -14.71
CA GLY A 20 -3.65 5.49 -15.55
C GLY A 20 -4.91 4.86 -14.96
N PRO A 21 -6.10 5.42 -15.27
CA PRO A 21 -7.36 4.91 -14.73
C PRO A 21 -7.60 3.45 -15.14
N GLY A 22 -7.85 2.58 -14.16
CA GLY A 22 -8.18 1.16 -14.39
C GLY A 22 -6.98 0.22 -14.57
N ASN A 23 -5.75 0.73 -14.51
CA ASN A 23 -4.53 -0.12 -14.53
C ASN A 23 -4.18 -0.60 -13.11
N VAL A 24 -5.11 -1.33 -12.50
CA VAL A 24 -4.99 -1.85 -11.13
C VAL A 24 -3.91 -2.93 -11.05
N ASP A 25 -3.80 -3.79 -12.05
CA ASP A 25 -2.84 -4.90 -12.07
C ASP A 25 -1.39 -4.42 -11.95
N GLU A 26 -1.00 -3.38 -12.71
CA GLU A 26 0.37 -2.83 -12.66
C GLU A 26 0.67 -2.14 -11.32
N ALA A 27 -0.34 -1.50 -10.73
CA ALA A 27 -0.24 -0.94 -9.39
C ALA A 27 -0.06 -2.03 -8.33
N GLU A 28 -0.85 -3.10 -8.38
CA GLU A 28 -0.78 -4.22 -7.43
C GLU A 28 0.57 -4.93 -7.51
N ASP A 29 1.07 -5.21 -8.71
CA ASP A 29 2.39 -5.82 -8.91
C ASP A 29 3.50 -4.95 -8.31
N THR A 30 3.47 -3.65 -8.58
CA THR A 30 4.48 -2.72 -8.05
C THR A 30 4.42 -2.65 -6.51
N LEU A 31 3.22 -2.63 -5.93
CA LEU A 31 3.04 -2.62 -4.47
C LEU A 31 3.51 -3.92 -3.83
N LEU A 32 3.23 -5.07 -4.45
CA LEU A 32 3.72 -6.36 -4.00
C LEU A 32 5.26 -6.44 -4.07
N GLU A 33 5.87 -5.94 -5.14
CA GLU A 33 7.32 -5.87 -5.29
C GLU A 33 7.96 -5.02 -4.18
N ILE A 34 7.37 -3.87 -3.84
CA ILE A 34 7.84 -3.04 -2.71
C ILE A 34 7.78 -3.81 -1.39
N VAL A 35 6.67 -4.52 -1.14
CA VAL A 35 6.49 -5.33 0.06
C VAL A 35 7.54 -6.44 0.12
N GLN A 36 7.74 -7.18 -0.96
CA GLN A 36 8.72 -8.27 -1.03
C GLN A 36 10.17 -7.76 -0.95
N ALA A 37 10.47 -6.57 -1.47
CA ALA A 37 11.78 -5.96 -1.36
C ALA A 37 12.16 -5.58 0.08
N VAL A 38 11.17 -5.32 0.94
CA VAL A 38 11.38 -4.91 2.34
C VAL A 38 11.23 -6.08 3.32
N MET A 39 10.27 -6.98 3.07
CA MET A 39 9.92 -8.08 3.99
C MET A 39 10.38 -9.46 3.50
N GLY A 40 10.91 -9.55 2.27
CA GLY A 40 11.34 -10.79 1.63
C GLY A 40 10.31 -11.36 0.66
N VAL A 41 10.77 -12.22 -0.26
CA VAL A 41 9.97 -12.80 -1.37
C VAL A 41 8.74 -13.61 -0.96
N GLN A 42 8.67 -14.05 0.31
CA GLN A 42 7.51 -14.77 0.84
C GLN A 42 6.45 -13.83 1.45
N ALA A 43 6.72 -12.52 1.48
CA ALA A 43 5.77 -11.54 1.96
C ALA A 43 4.60 -11.40 0.98
N THR A 44 3.43 -11.20 1.55
CA THR A 44 2.18 -10.94 0.85
C THR A 44 1.57 -9.65 1.40
N CYS A 45 0.53 -9.15 0.74
CA CYS A 45 -0.25 -8.03 1.23
C CYS A 45 -1.74 -8.29 1.00
N SER A 46 -2.57 -7.68 1.83
CA SER A 46 -3.99 -7.52 1.51
C SER A 46 -4.28 -6.07 1.15
N PHE A 47 -5.22 -5.91 0.23
CA PHE A 47 -5.72 -4.63 -0.23
C PHE A 47 -7.12 -4.42 0.33
N ASP A 48 -7.34 -3.26 0.93
CA ASP A 48 -8.66 -2.77 1.33
C ASP A 48 -8.82 -1.32 0.86
N PHE A 49 -10.04 -0.81 0.79
CA PHE A 49 -10.32 0.53 0.28
C PHE A 49 -11.09 1.35 1.30
N ASP A 50 -10.54 2.50 1.66
CA ASP A 50 -11.28 3.52 2.41
C ASP A 50 -11.97 4.48 1.43
N THR A 51 -13.21 4.16 1.07
CA THR A 51 -14.05 5.00 0.21
C THR A 51 -15.18 5.69 0.98
N ARG A 52 -15.08 5.76 2.31
CA ARG A 52 -16.16 6.28 3.17
C ARG A 52 -16.41 7.78 2.97
N HIS A 53 -15.38 8.52 2.55
CA HIS A 53 -15.50 9.94 2.29
C HIS A 53 -16.33 10.19 1.01
N ALA A 54 -17.24 11.17 1.03
CA ALA A 54 -18.12 11.44 -0.12
C ALA A 54 -17.37 11.91 -1.37
N ASN A 55 -16.26 12.64 -1.18
CA ASN A 55 -15.39 13.09 -2.27
C ASN A 55 -14.30 12.02 -2.57
N PRO A 56 -14.23 11.46 -3.79
CA PRO A 56 -13.24 10.45 -4.21
C PRO A 56 -11.79 10.88 -4.08
N TRP A 57 -11.53 12.20 -4.06
CA TRP A 57 -10.19 12.74 -3.83
C TRP A 57 -9.54 12.25 -2.53
N PHE A 58 -10.37 11.89 -1.53
CA PHE A 58 -9.93 11.40 -0.23
C PHE A 58 -9.99 9.89 -0.11
N HIS A 59 -10.31 9.16 -1.18
CA HIS A 59 -10.31 7.71 -1.17
C HIS A 59 -8.89 7.17 -1.14
N GLN A 60 -8.69 6.09 -0.41
CA GLN A 60 -7.37 5.52 -0.18
C GLN A 60 -7.40 4.01 -0.36
N LEU A 61 -6.32 3.47 -0.93
CA LEU A 61 -5.96 2.07 -0.80
C LEU A 61 -5.26 1.88 0.54
N LEU A 62 -5.71 0.91 1.31
CA LEU A 62 -5.11 0.46 2.55
C LEU A 62 -4.37 -0.85 2.24
N LEU A 63 -3.05 -0.79 2.27
CA LEU A 63 -2.18 -1.95 2.05
C LEU A 63 -1.75 -2.51 3.40
N GLU A 64 -1.98 -3.80 3.65
CA GLU A 64 -1.51 -4.49 4.86
C GLU A 64 -0.43 -5.53 4.52
N PRO A 65 0.86 -5.21 4.68
CA PRO A 65 1.96 -6.13 4.40
C PRO A 65 2.12 -7.18 5.51
N ARG A 66 2.32 -8.44 5.12
CA ARG A 66 2.47 -9.57 6.05
C ARG A 66 3.53 -10.57 5.55
N VAL A 67 4.26 -11.18 6.48
CA VAL A 67 5.13 -12.33 6.19
C VAL A 67 5.00 -13.37 7.28
N ALA A 68 4.79 -14.64 6.91
CA ALA A 68 4.53 -15.73 7.84
C ALA A 68 3.45 -15.41 8.90
N GLY A 69 2.37 -14.74 8.47
CA GLY A 69 1.25 -14.33 9.35
C GLY A 69 1.52 -13.11 10.24
N LYS A 70 2.73 -12.53 10.20
CA LYS A 70 3.10 -11.36 11.01
C LYS A 70 3.00 -10.07 10.19
N PRO A 71 2.43 -8.99 10.73
CA PRO A 71 2.41 -7.69 10.07
C PRO A 71 3.82 -7.09 9.97
N ALA A 72 4.01 -6.11 9.08
CA ALA A 72 5.23 -5.31 9.00
C ALA A 72 5.55 -4.59 10.32
N THR A 73 6.84 -4.46 10.64
CA THR A 73 7.29 -3.61 11.75
C THR A 73 7.23 -2.12 11.35
N PRO A 74 7.24 -1.18 12.31
CA PRO A 74 7.29 0.25 12.01
C PRO A 74 8.45 0.66 11.10
N GLU A 75 9.63 0.07 11.27
CA GLU A 75 10.81 0.34 10.43
C GLU A 75 10.61 -0.15 9.00
N GLN A 76 9.97 -1.32 8.84
CA GLN A 76 9.63 -1.85 7.52
C GLN A 76 8.57 -0.99 6.83
N LEU A 77 7.54 -0.55 7.55
CA LEU A 77 6.55 0.39 7.02
C LEU A 77 7.22 1.69 6.57
N GLN A 78 8.11 2.26 7.37
CA GLN A 78 8.82 3.49 7.01
C GLN A 78 9.69 3.30 5.76
N ALA A 79 10.33 2.14 5.62
CA ALA A 79 11.10 1.81 4.41
C ALA A 79 10.20 1.67 3.17
N MET A 80 8.99 1.12 3.31
CA MET A 80 8.00 1.06 2.22
C MET A 80 7.47 2.46 1.87
N VAL A 81 7.16 3.30 2.86
CA VAL A 81 6.76 4.71 2.64
C VAL A 81 7.83 5.44 1.83
N ALA A 82 9.10 5.29 2.18
CA ALA A 82 10.19 5.93 1.43
C ALA A 82 10.22 5.50 -0.05
N ARG A 83 9.94 4.22 -0.33
CA ARG A 83 9.85 3.69 -1.70
C ARG A 83 8.61 4.21 -2.43
N LEU A 84 7.46 4.26 -1.78
CA LEU A 84 6.22 4.82 -2.33
C LEU A 84 6.41 6.30 -2.70
N VAL A 85 6.99 7.11 -1.81
CA VAL A 85 7.34 8.51 -2.10
C VAL A 85 8.24 8.62 -3.32
N ALA A 86 9.25 7.74 -3.45
CA ALA A 86 10.19 7.77 -4.57
C ALA A 86 9.53 7.50 -5.93
N ILE A 87 8.38 6.81 -5.95
CA ILE A 87 7.60 6.55 -7.18
C ILE A 87 6.35 7.42 -7.32
N GLY A 88 6.18 8.42 -6.44
CA GLY A 88 5.09 9.39 -6.48
C GLY A 88 3.79 8.94 -5.80
N LEU A 89 3.84 7.92 -4.94
CA LEU A 89 2.68 7.32 -4.26
C LEU A 89 2.65 7.58 -2.74
N GLY A 90 3.44 8.51 -2.22
CA GLY A 90 3.56 8.81 -0.79
C GLY A 90 3.30 10.25 -0.40
#